data_AF-A0A968WZY0-F1
#
_entry.id   AF-A0A968WZY0-F1
#
_cell.length_a   1.000
_cell.length_b   1.000
_cell.length_c   1.000
_cell.angle_alpha   90.00
_cell.angle_beta   90.00
_cell.angle_gamma   90.00
#
_symmetry.space_group_name_H-M   'P 1'
#
loop_
_entity.id
_entity.type
_entity.pdbx_description
1 polymer ?
#
loop_
_entity_poly.entity_id
_entity_poly.type
_entity_poly.pdbx_seq_one_letter_code
_entity_poly.pdbx_strand_id
1 'polypeptide(L)' 'MRKVRDLFPGLNTRTNPTTYVAEQKPGRNEPCWCGSGKKYKHCHLKEDETKAS' A
#
# COMPACT_ATOMS: atom_id res chain seq x y z
N MET A 1 6.71 -45.18 -14.28
CA MET A 1 6.89 -44.40 -13.04
C MET A 1 6.59 -42.94 -13.36
N ARG A 2 5.48 -42.39 -12.85
CA ARG A 2 5.00 -41.04 -13.20
C ARG A 2 5.93 -39.98 -12.58
N LYS A 3 6.50 -39.11 -13.43
CA LYS A 3 7.53 -38.10 -13.12
C LYS A 3 6.98 -37.03 -12.17
N VAL A 4 7.61 -36.85 -11.01
CA VAL A 4 7.21 -35.89 -9.96
C VAL A 4 7.69 -34.44 -10.21
N ARG A 5 7.82 -34.02 -11.47
CA ARG A 5 8.39 -32.71 -11.86
C ARG A 5 7.37 -31.69 -12.37
N ASP A 6 6.07 -31.95 -12.24
CA ASP A 6 4.99 -31.11 -12.77
C ASP A 6 3.88 -30.79 -11.75
N LEU A 7 4.17 -30.82 -10.45
CA LEU A 7 3.23 -30.39 -9.42
C LEU A 7 3.69 -29.04 -8.86
N PHE A 8 2.96 -27.98 -9.27
CA PHE A 8 2.94 -26.60 -8.76
C PHE A 8 3.93 -25.57 -9.38
N PRO A 9 3.73 -25.15 -10.64
CA PRO A 9 4.27 -23.88 -11.12
C PRO A 9 3.40 -22.72 -10.60
N GLY A 10 3.95 -21.94 -9.67
CA GLY A 10 3.72 -20.49 -9.55
C GLY A 10 2.30 -19.95 -9.40
N LEU A 11 1.78 -19.91 -8.17
CA LEU A 11 0.69 -18.99 -7.81
C LEU A 11 1.03 -18.19 -6.54
N ASN A 12 1.95 -17.23 -6.68
CA ASN A 12 2.14 -16.15 -5.69
C ASN A 12 1.15 -15.01 -5.99
N THR A 13 -0.11 -15.14 -5.60
CA THR A 13 -1.08 -14.03 -5.70
C THR A 13 -1.28 -13.39 -4.33
N ARG A 14 -0.38 -12.46 -3.97
CA ARG A 14 -0.63 -11.49 -2.90
C ARG A 14 -1.56 -10.40 -3.41
N THR A 15 -2.84 -10.68 -3.53
CA THR A 15 -3.85 -9.64 -3.73
C THR A 15 -4.48 -9.31 -2.39
N ASN A 16 -3.97 -8.27 -1.73
CA ASN A 16 -4.62 -7.67 -0.58
C ASN A 16 -5.85 -6.89 -1.09
N PRO A 17 -7.09 -7.29 -0.78
CA PRO A 17 -8.26 -6.51 -1.17
C PRO A 17 -8.27 -5.23 -0.32
N THR A 18 -7.74 -4.14 -0.87
CA THR A 18 -7.88 -2.82 -0.27
C THR A 18 -9.34 -2.39 -0.38
N THR A 19 -10.15 -2.76 0.61
CA THR A 19 -11.41 -2.06 0.85
C THR A 19 -11.04 -0.62 1.18
N TYR A 20 -11.10 0.27 0.19
CA TYR A 20 -10.85 1.69 0.38
C TYR A 20 -12.02 2.25 1.21
N VAL A 21 -11.83 2.26 2.53
CA VAL A 21 -12.74 2.90 3.48
C VAL A 21 -12.44 4.39 3.45
N ALA A 22 -13.52 5.16 3.27
CA ALA A 22 -13.56 6.59 3.06
C ALA A 22 -12.66 7.43 3.98
N GLU A 23 -11.98 8.40 3.35
CA GLU A 23 -11.75 9.78 3.81
C GLU A 23 -11.17 10.03 5.20
N GLN A 24 -10.37 9.10 5.72
CA GLN A 24 -9.47 9.37 6.84
C GLN A 24 -8.13 9.83 6.27
N LYS A 25 -7.60 10.97 6.74
CA LYS A 25 -6.25 11.44 6.40
C LYS A 25 -5.26 10.28 6.60
N PRO A 26 -4.38 9.98 5.62
CA PRO A 26 -3.49 8.83 5.73
C PRO A 26 -2.69 8.91 7.02
N GLY A 27 -2.50 7.77 7.68
CA GLY A 27 -1.70 7.71 8.89
C GLY A 27 -0.27 8.18 8.63
N ARG A 28 0.41 8.70 9.65
CA ARG A 28 1.79 9.23 9.56
C ARG A 28 2.77 8.30 8.80
N ASN A 29 2.62 6.98 8.96
CA ASN A 29 3.51 5.97 8.36
C ASN A 29 2.98 5.35 7.06
N GLU A 30 1.77 5.70 6.63
CA GLU A 30 1.14 5.16 5.41
C GLU A 30 1.75 5.78 4.15
N PRO A 31 1.60 5.13 2.98
CA PRO A 31 1.97 5.76 1.71
C PRO A 31 1.24 7.09 1.53
N CYS A 32 1.96 8.09 1.04
CA CYS A 32 1.37 9.41 0.82
C CYS A 32 0.30 9.36 -0.27
N TRP A 33 -0.80 10.08 -0.05
CA TRP A 33 -1.93 10.19 -0.98
C TRP A 33 -1.55 10.75 -2.37
N CYS A 34 -0.41 11.44 -2.50
CA CYS A 34 0.07 11.98 -3.77
C CYS A 34 0.69 10.95 -4.72
N GLY A 35 0.76 9.67 -4.32
CA GLY A 35 1.32 8.60 -5.16
C GLY A 35 2.85 8.65 -5.32
N SER A 36 3.56 9.44 -4.51
CA SER A 36 5.03 9.58 -4.59
C SER A 36 5.83 8.35 -4.11
N GLY A 37 5.16 7.33 -3.56
CA GLY A 37 5.78 6.16 -2.94
C GLY A 37 6.51 6.46 -1.61
N LYS A 38 6.49 7.72 -1.14
CA LYS A 38 7.06 8.12 0.15
C LYS A 38 6.02 7.98 1.25
N LYS A 39 6.48 7.78 2.49
CA LYS A 39 5.60 7.80 3.68
C LYS A 39 4.99 9.20 3.84
N TYR A 40 3.74 9.28 4.24
CA TYR A 40 3.00 10.54 4.40
C TYR A 40 3.75 11.56 5.27
N LYS A 41 4.39 11.12 6.36
CA LYS A 41 5.24 11.97 7.23
C LYS A 41 6.42 12.66 6.56
N HIS A 42 6.90 12.14 5.43
CA HIS A 42 8.03 12.68 4.69
C HIS A 42 7.60 13.37 3.38
N CYS A 43 6.29 13.50 3.17
CA CYS A 43 5.73 14.14 2.00
C CYS A 43 4.75 15.21 2.49
N HIS A 44 3.44 14.97 2.39
CA HIS A 44 2.42 16.00 2.61
C HIS A 44 2.00 16.22 4.08
N LEU A 45 2.52 15.46 5.05
CA LEU A 45 2.13 15.64 6.46
C LEU A 45 2.33 17.07 6.96
N LYS A 46 3.50 17.67 6.68
CA LYS A 46 3.80 19.05 7.11
C LYS A 46 2.88 20.07 6.45
N GLU A 47 2.58 19.86 5.18
CA GLU A 47 1.72 20.74 4.39
C GLU A 47 0.28 20.69 4.90
N ASP A 48 -0.23 19.49 5.19
CA ASP A 48 -1.55 19.29 5.77
C ASP A 48 -1.66 19.82 7.22
N GLU A 49 -0.59 19.74 8.02
CA GLU A 49 -0.50 20.35 9.36
C GLU A 49 -0.58 21.88 9.27
N THR A 50 0.15 22.50 8.33
CA THR A 50 0.12 23.96 8.14
C THR A 50 -1.21 24.47 7.57
N LYS A 51 -1.90 23.67 6.75
CA LYS A 51 -3.21 24.01 6.19
C LYS A 51 -4.35 23.93 7.21
N ALA A 52 -4.14 23.21 8.31
CA ALA A 52 -5.12 23.05 9.38
C ALA A 52 -5.04 24.15 10.46
N SER A 53 -4.09 25.08 10.37
CA SER A 53 -3.98 26.25 11.25
C SER A 53 -4.64 27.49 10.67
#